data_AF-A0AAW0RH61-F1
#
_entry.id   AF-A0AAW0RH61-F1
#
_cell.length_a   1.000
_cell.length_b   1.000
_cell.length_c   1.000
_cell.angle_alpha   90.00
_cell.angle_beta   90.00
_cell.angle_gamma   90.00
#
_symmetry.space_group_name_H-M   'P 1'
#
loop_
_entity.id
_entity.type
_entity.pdbx_description
1 polymer ?
#
loop_
_entity_poly.entity_id
_entity_poly.type
_entity_poly.pdbx_seq_one_letter_code
_entity_poly.pdbx_strand_id
1 'polypeptide(L)'
;MGDKPVDDMTEHEGLVCRTVCSGLNGLIPLTEIQGRKVVVMCNLKPVKMRGVKSCAMGPVELVAPPEGSKAGDRVGTLPMPQKK
;
A
#
# COMPACT_ATOMS: atom_id res chain seq x y z
N MET A 1 -12.32 5.89 -6.79
CA MET A 1 -11.58 6.40 -7.96
C MET A 1 -10.22 6.82 -7.45
N GLY A 2 -9.17 6.08 -7.81
CA GLY A 2 -7.84 6.16 -7.19
C GLY A 2 -7.18 7.52 -7.38
N ASP A 3 -6.20 7.83 -6.51
CA ASP A 3 -5.44 9.07 -6.57
C ASP A 3 -4.85 9.30 -7.96
N LYS A 4 -4.74 10.59 -8.35
CA LYS A 4 -4.19 10.99 -9.65
C LYS A 4 -2.80 10.37 -9.85
N PRO A 5 -2.49 9.86 -11.06
CA PRO A 5 -1.16 9.35 -11.35
C PRO A 5 -0.14 10.47 -11.16
N VAL A 6 0.87 10.20 -10.34
CA VAL A 6 2.05 11.05 -10.13
C VAL A 6 3.25 10.34 -10.75
N ASP A 7 4.32 11.07 -11.04
CA ASP A 7 5.50 10.57 -11.77
C ASP A 7 6.16 9.30 -11.18
N ASP A 8 5.87 8.94 -9.93
CA ASP A 8 6.44 7.78 -9.23
C ASP A 8 5.56 6.52 -9.25
N MET A 9 4.55 6.48 -10.12
CA MET A 9 3.65 5.33 -10.29
C MET A 9 4.04 4.51 -11.53
N THR A 10 3.99 3.18 -11.42
CA THR A 10 4.23 2.27 -12.54
C THR A 10 2.94 1.55 -12.92
N GLU A 11 2.79 1.14 -14.18
CA GLU A 11 1.67 0.29 -14.60
C GLU A 11 2.06 -1.17 -14.52
N HIS A 12 1.27 -1.99 -13.85
CA HIS A 12 1.42 -3.43 -13.81
C HIS A 12 0.04 -4.09 -13.90
N GLU A 13 -0.15 -4.99 -14.88
CA GLU A 13 -1.43 -5.68 -15.11
C GLU A 13 -2.64 -4.73 -15.27
N GLY A 14 -2.43 -3.55 -15.85
CA GLY A 14 -3.49 -2.53 -16.00
C GLY A 14 -3.87 -1.81 -14.70
N LEU A 15 -3.09 -1.99 -13.64
CA LEU A 15 -3.24 -1.31 -12.36
C LEU A 15 -2.09 -0.30 -12.15
N VAL A 16 -2.43 0.83 -11.54
CA VAL A 16 -1.45 1.85 -11.13
C VAL A 16 -0.81 1.41 -9.82
N CYS A 17 0.50 1.13 -9.85
CA CYS A 17 1.28 0.59 -8.74
C CYS A 17 2.14 1.66 -8.06
N ARG A 18 2.21 1.57 -6.72
CA ARG A 18 3.08 2.40 -5.87
C ARG A 18 4.33 1.64 -5.47
N THR A 19 5.47 2.32 -5.53
CA THR A 19 6.68 1.81 -4.89
C THR A 19 6.59 1.99 -3.38
N VAL A 20 6.72 0.89 -2.64
CA VAL A 20 6.70 0.87 -1.17
C VAL A 20 7.95 0.17 -0.67
N CYS A 21 8.72 0.84 0.18
CA CYS A 21 9.84 0.25 0.88
C CYS A 21 9.40 -0.13 2.30
N SER A 22 9.44 -1.42 2.62
CA SER A 22 9.07 -1.94 3.95
C SER A 22 10.26 -2.59 4.64
N GLY A 23 10.40 -2.37 5.95
CA GLY A 23 11.42 -3.01 6.80
C GLY A 23 11.09 -4.44 7.20
N LEU A 24 10.61 -5.29 6.28
CA LEU A 24 10.18 -6.67 6.55
C LEU A 24 11.31 -7.71 6.45
N ASN A 25 12.52 -7.28 6.11
CA ASN A 25 13.67 -8.16 5.98
C ASN A 25 13.96 -8.87 7.31
N GLY A 26 13.89 -10.21 7.32
CA GLY A 26 14.07 -11.03 8.51
C GLY A 26 12.81 -11.27 9.36
N LEU A 27 11.67 -10.64 9.02
CA LEU A 27 10.38 -10.87 9.67
C LEU A 27 9.48 -11.80 8.85
N ILE A 28 9.40 -11.58 7.53
CA ILE A 28 8.51 -12.33 6.64
C ILE A 28 9.29 -12.76 5.40
N PRO A 29 9.28 -14.04 5.02
CA PRO A 29 9.98 -14.52 3.83
C PRO A 29 9.31 -14.00 2.56
N LEU A 30 10.11 -13.81 1.50
CA LEU A 30 9.64 -13.26 0.23
C LEU A 30 8.46 -14.04 -0.37
N THR A 31 8.47 -15.36 -0.22
CA THR A 31 7.42 -16.27 -0.71
C THR A 31 6.05 -15.99 -0.11
N GLU A 32 5.99 -15.46 1.11
CA GLU A 32 4.73 -15.12 1.79
C GLU A 32 4.22 -13.72 1.46
N ILE A 33 5.06 -12.89 0.86
CA ILE A 33 4.72 -11.51 0.47
C ILE A 33 4.18 -11.48 -0.96
N GLN A 34 4.71 -12.33 -1.85
CA GLN A 34 4.28 -12.41 -3.25
C GLN A 34 2.80 -12.79 -3.35
N GLY A 35 2.01 -11.98 -4.07
CA GLY A 35 0.58 -12.21 -4.27
C GLY A 35 -0.30 -11.98 -3.03
N ARG A 36 0.26 -11.54 -1.90
CA ARG A 36 -0.50 -11.28 -0.67
C ARG A 36 -1.12 -9.89 -0.69
N LYS A 37 -2.40 -9.79 -0.34
CA LYS A 37 -3.09 -8.51 -0.18
C LYS A 37 -2.70 -7.89 1.15
N VAL A 38 -2.43 -6.57 1.14
CA VAL A 38 -1.97 -5.83 2.31
C VAL A 38 -2.71 -4.51 2.43
N VAL A 39 -2.81 -4.00 3.66
CA VAL A 39 -3.29 -2.64 3.93
C VAL A 39 -2.10 -1.70 4.09
N VAL A 40 -2.13 -0.59 3.35
CA VAL A 40 -1.07 0.43 3.37
C VAL A 40 -1.64 1.82 3.64
N MET A 41 -0.85 2.66 4.31
CA MET A 41 -1.15 4.06 4.56
C MET A 41 -0.68 4.90 3.37
N CYS A 42 -1.64 5.52 2.68
CA CYS A 42 -1.45 6.18 1.39
C CYS A 42 -1.37 7.72 1.44
N ASN A 43 -1.60 8.34 2.61
CA ASN A 43 -1.69 9.80 2.78
C ASN A 43 -0.44 10.44 3.40
N LEU A 44 0.65 9.68 3.55
CA LEU A 44 1.89 10.19 4.09
C LEU A 44 2.72 10.86 2.99
N LYS A 45 3.52 11.87 3.37
CA LYS A 45 4.50 12.47 2.46
C LYS A 45 5.49 11.39 2.03
N PRO A 46 5.78 11.23 0.73
CA PRO A 46 6.75 10.25 0.26
C PRO A 46 8.13 10.45 0.92
N VAL A 47 8.75 9.35 1.33
CA VAL A 47 10.07 9.35 2.00
C VAL A 47 11.07 8.57 1.14
N LYS A 48 12.30 9.09 1.00
CA LYS A 48 13.39 8.35 0.36
C LYS A 48 14.04 7.40 1.35
N MET A 49 13.98 6.11 1.08
CA MET A 49 14.66 5.05 1.83
C MET A 49 15.79 4.47 0.97
N ARG A 50 17.05 4.69 1.36
CA ARG A 50 18.24 4.19 0.64
C ARG A 50 18.23 4.51 -0.88
N GLY A 51 17.77 5.70 -1.25
CA GLY A 51 17.69 6.16 -2.64
C GLY A 51 16.39 5.81 -3.38
N VAL A 52 15.54 4.93 -2.83
CA VAL A 52 14.24 4.58 -3.41
C VAL A 52 13.13 5.40 -2.75
N LYS A 53 12.22 5.97 -3.55
CA LYS A 53 11.10 6.76 -3.03
C LYS A 53 9.94 5.84 -2.63
N SER A 54 9.64 5.79 -1.33
CA SER A 54 8.48 5.06 -0.80
C SER A 54 7.26 5.97 -0.74
N CYS A 55 6.19 5.58 -1.42
CA CYS A 55 4.94 6.35 -1.56
C CYS A 55 3.77 5.79 -0.72
N ALA A 56 4.05 4.81 0.13
CA ALA A 56 3.13 4.33 1.17
C ALA A 56 3.94 3.73 2.33
N MET A 57 3.28 3.48 3.46
CA MET A 57 3.86 2.72 4.57
C MET A 57 2.89 1.61 5.01
N GLY A 58 3.43 0.42 5.28
CA GLY A 58 2.68 -0.69 5.86
C GLY A 58 3.01 -0.87 7.36
N PRO A 59 2.11 -1.49 8.13
CA PRO A 59 2.41 -1.94 9.49
C PRO A 59 3.53 -2.98 9.54
N VAL A 60 4.13 -3.17 10.73
CA VAL A 60 5.20 -4.16 10.98
C VAL A 60 4.70 -5.59 10.79
N GLU A 61 3.42 -5.83 11.05
CA GLU A 61 2.72 -7.07 10.76
C GLU A 61 1.79 -6.88 9.54
N LEU A 62 1.82 -7.80 8.57
CA LEU A 62 0.99 -7.68 7.36
C LEU A 62 -0.49 -7.90 7.69
N VAL A 63 -1.26 -6.82 7.67
CA VAL A 63 -2.71 -6.88 7.83
C VAL A 63 -3.34 -7.38 6.54
N ALA A 64 -4.02 -8.54 6.63
CA ALA A 64 -4.83 -9.08 5.55
C ALA A 64 -6.16 -8.31 5.47
N PRO A 65 -6.53 -7.77 4.29
CA PRO A 65 -7.86 -7.20 4.10
C PRO A 65 -8.93 -8.30 4.06
N PRO A 66 -10.22 -7.94 4.27
CA PRO A 66 -11.31 -8.90 4.20
C PRO A 66 -11.45 -9.55 2.82
N GLU A 67 -12.12 -10.70 2.77
CA GLU A 67 -12.37 -11.41 1.52
C GLU A 67 -13.13 -10.53 0.52
N GLY A 68 -12.71 -10.57 -0.75
CA GLY A 68 -13.30 -9.75 -1.81
C GLY A 68 -12.69 -8.34 -1.97
N SER A 69 -11.83 -7.87 -1.05
CA SER A 69 -11.17 -6.57 -1.22
C SER A 69 -10.32 -6.48 -2.49
N LYS A 70 -10.41 -5.34 -3.16
CA LYS A 70 -9.67 -4.98 -4.38
C LYS A 70 -8.57 -3.97 -4.07
N ALA A 71 -7.53 -3.96 -4.91
CA ALA A 71 -6.48 -2.96 -4.80
C ALA A 71 -7.08 -1.54 -4.93
N GLY A 72 -6.78 -0.66 -3.98
CA GLY A 72 -7.31 0.71 -3.93
C GLY A 72 -8.60 0.89 -3.11
N ASP A 73 -9.15 -0.17 -2.52
CA ASP A 73 -10.25 -0.05 -1.57
C ASP A 73 -9.84 0.79 -0.35
N ARG A 74 -10.70 1.71 0.06
CA ARG A 74 -10.46 2.57 1.23
C ARG A 74 -10.75 1.81 2.50
N VAL A 75 -9.75 1.74 3.39
CA VAL A 75 -9.93 1.23 4.75
C VAL A 75 -10.32 2.38 5.67
N GLY A 76 -11.38 2.18 6.46
CA GLY A 76 -11.86 3.17 7.43
C GLY A 76 -12.33 2.49 8.70
N THR A 77 -12.22 3.19 9.83
CA THR A 77 -12.82 2.77 11.10
C THR A 77 -14.29 3.17 11.11
N LEU A 78 -15.18 2.21 11.38
CA LEU A 78 -16.57 2.51 11.68
C LEU A 78 -16.66 3.19 13.07
N PRO A 79 -17.49 4.24 13.28
CA PRO A 79 -18.20 5.07 12.32
C PRO A 79 -17.53 6.44 12.19
N MET A 80 -16.74 6.66 11.14
CA MET A 80 -16.31 8.02 10.78
C MET A 80 -17.30 8.65 9.78
N PRO A 81 -17.70 9.92 9.99
CA PRO A 81 -18.48 10.65 8.99
C PRO A 81 -17.61 10.81 7.74
N GLN A 82 -18.10 10.27 6.61
CA GLN A 82 -17.50 10.51 5.31
C GLN A 82 -17.58 12.04 5.08
N LYS A 83 -16.45 12.76 5.18
CA LYS A 83 -16.42 14.17 4.75
C LYS A 83 -16.75 14.19 3.25
N LYS A 84 -17.89 14.80 2.94
CA LYS A 84 -18.31 15.16 1.59
C LYS A 84 -17.26 16.03 0.91
#